data_AF-A0A3P8KUF4-F1
#
_entry.id   AF-A0A3P8KUF4-F1
#
_cell.length_a   1.000
_cell.length_b   1.000
_cell.length_c   1.000
_cell.angle_alpha   90.00
_cell.angle_beta   90.00
_cell.angle_gamma   90.00
#
_symmetry.space_group_name_H-M   'P 1'
#
loop_
_entity.id
_entity.type
_entity.pdbx_description
1 polymer ?
#
loop_
_entity_poly.entity_id
_entity_poly.type
_entity_poly.pdbx_seq_one_letter_code
_entity_poly.pdbx_strand_id
1 'polypeptide(L)'
;MQQVQNQLQSAMRKLPQAVQNQGVTVRKTGDTNILTLAFVSTDGSMDKQDIADYVASNVQDPLSRVNGVGDIDAYGSQYSMRIWLDPTKLNSYQMTAKDVTDAIESQNAQIAVGQLGGTPSVDKQALNATINAQSLLQTPDQFRDITLRVNQDGSEVTLGDVASVEMGAEKYDYLSRYNRQAASGLGIKLASGANEMATAERVITRLNELSQYFPHGLEYKIAYETTSFVKASITDVVKTLIEAIALVFLVMYLFLQKLPRHADPDHCRPGRLNGHLRGALYLRLQHQHPDDVCHGAGDRPAG
;
A
#
# COMPACT_ATOMS: atom_id res chain seq x y z
N MET A 1 -15.81 8.94 0.69
CA MET A 1 -15.41 7.56 1.00
C MET A 1 -16.54 6.76 1.60
N GLN A 2 -17.14 7.18 2.72
CA GLN A 2 -18.23 6.43 3.36
C GLN A 2 -19.42 6.13 2.43
N GLN A 3 -19.87 7.12 1.65
CA GLN A 3 -20.99 6.91 0.71
C GLN A 3 -20.64 5.86 -0.37
N VAL A 4 -19.42 5.88 -0.90
CA VAL A 4 -18.96 4.91 -1.91
C VAL A 4 -18.85 3.51 -1.31
N GLN A 5 -18.33 3.38 -0.08
CA GLN A 5 -18.26 2.09 0.61
C GLN A 5 -19.66 1.53 0.91
N ASN A 6 -20.60 2.37 1.38
CA ASN A 6 -21.98 1.94 1.64
C ASN A 6 -22.67 1.46 0.35
N GLN A 7 -22.45 2.16 -0.76
CA GLN A 7 -22.98 1.76 -2.06
C GLN A 7 -22.31 0.49 -2.60
N LEU A 8 -21.00 0.35 -2.40
CA LEU A 8 -20.26 -0.86 -2.76
C LEU A 8 -20.82 -2.08 -2.02
N GLN A 9 -21.06 -1.99 -0.71
CA GLN A 9 -21.63 -3.10 0.07
C GLN A 9 -23.01 -3.54 -0.45
N SER A 10 -23.83 -2.60 -0.95
CA SER A 10 -25.10 -2.91 -1.60
C SER A 10 -24.91 -3.62 -2.95
N ALA A 11 -23.89 -3.21 -3.71
CA ALA A 11 -23.54 -3.78 -5.01
C ALA A 11 -22.80 -5.12 -4.94
N MET A 12 -22.09 -5.41 -3.85
CA MET A 12 -21.30 -6.64 -3.68
C MET A 12 -22.15 -7.90 -3.90
N ARG A 13 -23.41 -7.91 -3.43
CA ARG A 13 -24.35 -9.03 -3.62
C ARG A 13 -24.74 -9.30 -5.08
N LYS A 14 -24.47 -8.35 -5.99
CA LYS A 14 -24.73 -8.49 -7.42
C LYS A 14 -23.49 -8.95 -8.20
N LEU A 15 -22.32 -8.98 -7.56
CA LEU A 15 -21.08 -9.41 -8.18
C LEU A 15 -20.96 -10.94 -8.17
N PRO A 16 -20.38 -11.56 -9.21
CA PRO A 16 -20.04 -12.98 -9.19
C PRO A 16 -19.12 -13.33 -8.02
N GLN A 17 -19.22 -14.56 -7.50
CA GLN A 17 -18.44 -15.01 -6.35
C GLN A 17 -16.92 -14.88 -6.58
N ALA A 18 -16.45 -15.12 -7.82
CA ALA A 18 -15.04 -14.95 -8.17
C ALA A 18 -14.52 -13.52 -7.91
N VAL A 19 -15.33 -12.49 -8.18
CA VAL A 19 -14.97 -11.08 -7.94
C VAL A 19 -15.05 -10.75 -6.45
N GLN A 20 -16.03 -11.31 -5.74
CA GLN A 20 -16.14 -11.15 -4.29
C GLN A 20 -14.93 -11.76 -3.57
N ASN A 21 -14.49 -12.95 -3.99
CA ASN A 21 -13.31 -13.64 -3.44
C ASN A 21 -12.02 -12.88 -3.71
N GLN A 22 -11.89 -12.23 -4.88
CA GLN A 22 -10.74 -11.37 -5.19
C GLN A 22 -10.69 -10.10 -4.32
N GLY A 23 -11.83 -9.70 -3.76
CA GLY A 23 -11.98 -8.53 -2.92
C GLY A 23 -12.07 -7.23 -3.73
N VAL A 24 -13.05 -6.40 -3.40
CA VAL A 24 -13.19 -5.07 -4.00
C VAL A 24 -12.69 -4.02 -3.02
N THR A 25 -11.60 -3.34 -3.37
CA THR A 25 -11.03 -2.27 -2.53
C THR A 25 -11.42 -0.90 -3.08
N VAL A 26 -11.67 0.05 -2.18
CA VAL A 26 -11.97 1.45 -2.53
C VAL A 26 -10.94 2.32 -1.85
N ARG A 27 -10.23 3.12 -2.63
CA ARG A 27 -9.15 3.99 -2.16
C ARG A 27 -9.39 5.43 -2.63
N LYS A 28 -9.02 6.41 -1.81
CA LYS A 28 -9.05 7.84 -2.18
C LYS A 28 -7.62 8.33 -2.32
N THR A 29 -7.14 8.33 -3.55
CA THR A 29 -5.75 8.64 -3.91
C THR A 29 -5.75 9.59 -5.11
N GLY A 30 -4.67 10.36 -5.28
CA GLY A 30 -4.44 11.08 -6.52
C GLY A 30 -4.08 10.12 -7.67
N ASP A 31 -4.22 10.57 -8.91
CA ASP A 31 -3.93 9.76 -10.10
C ASP A 31 -2.42 9.65 -10.42
N THR A 32 -1.58 10.40 -9.72
CA THR A 32 -0.14 10.51 -10.01
C THR A 32 0.74 9.90 -8.93
N ASN A 33 1.75 9.14 -9.34
CA ASN A 33 2.78 8.62 -8.46
C ASN A 33 3.77 9.74 -8.12
N ILE A 34 4.02 9.95 -6.83
CA ILE A 34 4.99 10.96 -6.34
C ILE A 34 6.40 10.39 -6.27
N LEU A 35 6.50 9.08 -6.07
CA LEU A 35 7.76 8.36 -5.90
C LEU A 35 7.61 6.97 -6.50
N THR A 36 8.54 6.58 -7.35
CA THR A 36 8.64 5.20 -7.87
C THR A 36 9.97 4.63 -7.45
N LEU A 37 9.90 3.56 -6.67
CA LEU A 37 11.04 2.80 -6.18
C LEU A 37 11.27 1.61 -7.10
N ALA A 38 12.53 1.34 -7.42
CA ALA A 38 12.98 0.14 -8.10
C ALA A 38 13.87 -0.67 -7.15
N PHE A 39 13.69 -1.97 -7.13
CA PHE A 39 14.48 -2.92 -6.34
C PHE A 39 15.24 -3.81 -7.30
N VAL A 40 16.56 -3.90 -7.11
CA VAL A 40 17.48 -4.62 -8.00
C VAL A 40 18.42 -5.49 -7.19
N SER A 41 18.78 -6.65 -7.75
CA SER A 41 19.85 -7.50 -7.22
C SER A 41 21.19 -7.08 -7.86
N THR A 42 22.14 -6.72 -7.02
CA THR A 42 23.49 -6.25 -7.42
C THR A 42 24.45 -7.40 -7.71
N ASP A 43 24.23 -8.56 -7.09
CA ASP A 43 25.00 -9.79 -7.20
C ASP A 43 24.40 -10.79 -8.20
N GLY A 44 23.17 -10.55 -8.67
CA GLY A 44 22.44 -11.45 -9.57
C GLY A 44 21.96 -12.73 -8.90
N SER A 45 21.95 -12.80 -7.57
CA SER A 45 21.50 -13.98 -6.81
C SER A 45 19.99 -14.15 -6.80
N MET A 46 19.25 -13.06 -6.97
CA MET A 46 17.78 -13.04 -6.96
C MET A 46 17.25 -12.80 -8.37
N ASP A 47 16.26 -13.58 -8.77
CA ASP A 47 15.53 -13.33 -9.99
C ASP A 47 14.48 -12.22 -9.81
N LYS A 48 13.77 -11.88 -10.89
CA LYS A 48 12.71 -10.86 -10.83
C LYS A 48 11.60 -11.23 -9.84
N GLN A 49 11.28 -12.52 -9.73
CA GLN A 49 10.18 -13.02 -8.93
C GLN A 49 10.54 -13.04 -7.44
N ASP A 50 11.77 -13.44 -7.10
CA ASP A 50 12.34 -13.36 -5.75
C ASP A 50 12.30 -11.92 -5.23
N ILE A 51 12.72 -10.96 -6.07
CA ILE A 51 12.70 -9.54 -5.71
C ILE A 51 11.25 -9.06 -5.52
N ALA A 52 10.34 -9.45 -6.42
CA ALA A 52 8.94 -9.05 -6.34
C ALA A 52 8.25 -9.61 -5.10
N ASP A 53 8.52 -10.86 -4.75
CA ASP A 53 7.98 -11.50 -3.55
C ASP A 53 8.47 -10.83 -2.28
N TYR A 54 9.78 -10.60 -2.16
CA TYR A 54 10.33 -9.94 -0.99
C TYR A 54 9.74 -8.53 -0.80
N VAL A 55 9.60 -7.77 -1.90
CA VAL A 55 9.04 -6.42 -1.90
C VAL A 55 7.57 -6.42 -1.51
N ALA A 56 6.76 -7.33 -2.06
CA ALA A 56 5.34 -7.45 -1.73
C ALA A 56 5.13 -7.87 -0.26
N SER A 57 5.90 -8.85 0.20
CA SER A 57 5.73 -9.44 1.53
C SER A 57 6.29 -8.57 2.66
N ASN A 58 7.45 -7.92 2.47
CA ASN A 58 8.17 -7.24 3.55
C ASN A 58 8.20 -5.71 3.43
N VAL A 59 8.01 -5.15 2.22
CA VAL A 59 8.21 -3.71 1.99
C VAL A 59 6.89 -2.97 1.74
N GLN A 60 6.01 -3.54 0.92
CA GLN A 60 4.75 -2.90 0.53
C GLN A 60 3.89 -2.51 1.75
N ASP A 61 3.69 -3.45 2.67
CA ASP A 61 2.82 -3.26 3.83
C ASP A 61 3.32 -2.17 4.78
N PRO A 62 4.59 -2.19 5.23
CA PRO A 62 5.15 -1.10 6.05
C PRO A 62 5.12 0.26 5.35
N LEU A 63 5.37 0.33 4.04
CA LEU A 63 5.33 1.60 3.30
C LEU A 63 3.90 2.13 3.15
N SER A 64 2.91 1.25 2.98
CA SER A 64 1.50 1.66 2.85
C SER A 64 0.96 2.36 4.09
N ARG A 65 1.57 2.11 5.26
CA ARG A 65 1.18 2.67 6.56
C ARG A 65 1.90 3.99 6.88
N VAL A 66 2.82 4.45 6.03
CA VAL A 66 3.51 5.73 6.23
C VAL A 66 2.53 6.89 6.09
N ASN A 67 2.54 7.82 7.05
CA ASN A 67 1.61 8.95 7.05
C ASN A 67 1.86 9.84 5.81
N GLY A 68 0.83 9.90 4.95
CA GLY A 68 0.85 10.63 3.69
C GLY A 68 0.77 9.72 2.46
N VAL A 69 1.04 8.43 2.61
CA VAL A 69 0.83 7.43 1.54
C VAL A 69 -0.66 7.14 1.41
N GLY A 70 -1.19 7.26 0.19
CA GLY A 70 -2.58 6.99 -0.13
C GLY A 70 -2.78 5.61 -0.73
N ASP A 71 -1.89 5.24 -1.66
CA ASP A 71 -1.91 3.93 -2.30
C ASP A 71 -0.53 3.53 -2.80
N ILE A 72 -0.35 2.24 -3.07
CA ILE A 72 0.89 1.69 -3.62
C ILE A 72 0.55 0.76 -4.78
N ASP A 73 1.06 1.08 -5.96
CA ASP A 73 1.06 0.20 -7.11
C ASP A 73 2.30 -0.71 -7.04
N ALA A 74 2.10 -2.02 -6.94
CA ALA A 74 3.18 -2.99 -7.02
C ALA A 74 3.45 -3.41 -8.47
N TYR A 75 4.69 -3.27 -8.93
CA TYR A 75 5.16 -3.67 -10.25
C TYR A 75 5.84 -5.04 -10.20
N GLY A 76 5.06 -6.02 -9.75
CA GLY A 76 5.46 -7.38 -9.45
C GLY A 76 4.39 -8.04 -8.58
N SER A 77 4.48 -9.34 -8.35
CA SER A 77 3.57 -10.04 -7.47
C SER A 77 4.32 -10.97 -6.54
N GLN A 78 3.72 -11.24 -5.37
CA GLN A 78 4.17 -12.29 -4.46
C GLN A 78 4.17 -13.67 -5.12
N TYR A 79 4.88 -14.61 -4.49
CA TYR A 79 4.84 -16.01 -4.85
C TYR A 79 3.43 -16.58 -4.67
N SER A 80 3.09 -17.48 -5.58
CA SER A 80 1.84 -18.23 -5.57
C SER A 80 2.14 -19.66 -6.03
N MET A 81 1.46 -20.62 -5.42
CA MET A 81 1.54 -22.01 -5.86
C MET A 81 0.88 -22.14 -7.23
N ARG A 82 1.66 -22.45 -8.26
CA ARG A 82 1.21 -22.63 -9.64
C ARG A 82 1.06 -24.10 -9.93
N ILE A 83 -0.14 -24.48 -10.36
CA ILE A 83 -0.50 -25.85 -10.73
C ILE A 83 -0.86 -25.82 -12.22
N TRP A 84 0.10 -26.23 -13.05
CA TRP A 84 -0.06 -26.30 -14.50
C TRP A 84 -0.61 -27.66 -14.90
N LEU A 85 -1.93 -27.72 -15.11
CA LEU A 85 -2.63 -28.94 -15.50
C LEU A 85 -2.22 -29.39 -16.91
N ASP A 86 -1.88 -30.67 -17.07
CA ASP A 86 -1.65 -31.30 -18.37
C ASP A 86 -2.96 -31.94 -18.88
N PRO A 87 -3.58 -31.41 -19.95
CA PRO A 87 -4.85 -31.92 -20.44
C PRO A 87 -4.74 -33.33 -21.02
N THR A 88 -3.56 -33.73 -21.53
CA THR A 88 -3.34 -35.07 -22.07
C THR A 88 -3.31 -36.10 -20.94
N LYS A 89 -2.61 -35.78 -19.84
CA LYS A 89 -2.57 -36.66 -18.67
C LYS A 89 -3.89 -36.70 -17.92
N LEU A 90 -4.58 -35.57 -17.76
CA LEU A 90 -5.93 -35.56 -17.18
C LEU A 90 -6.88 -36.49 -17.95
N ASN A 91 -6.82 -36.47 -19.28
CA ASN A 91 -7.66 -37.33 -20.11
C ASN A 91 -7.30 -38.82 -19.96
N SER A 92 -6.02 -39.19 -19.82
CA SER A 92 -5.63 -40.60 -19.62
C SER A 92 -6.18 -41.19 -18.30
N TYR A 93 -6.31 -40.35 -17.27
CA TYR A 93 -6.90 -40.74 -15.98
C TYR A 93 -8.41 -40.49 -15.89
N GLN A 94 -9.06 -40.04 -16.97
CA GLN A 94 -10.48 -39.69 -17.05
C GLN A 94 -10.88 -38.66 -15.98
N MET A 95 -10.01 -37.66 -15.80
CA MET A 95 -10.18 -36.60 -14.80
C MET A 95 -10.48 -35.26 -15.46
N THR A 96 -11.20 -34.43 -14.73
CA THR A 96 -11.50 -33.05 -15.11
C THR A 96 -10.73 -32.05 -14.24
N ALA A 97 -10.60 -30.81 -14.71
CA ALA A 97 -10.03 -29.74 -13.90
C ALA A 97 -10.80 -29.52 -12.58
N LYS A 98 -12.11 -29.84 -12.56
CA LYS A 98 -12.93 -29.73 -11.36
C LYS A 98 -12.52 -30.74 -10.28
N ASP A 99 -12.20 -31.96 -10.68
CA ASP A 99 -11.76 -32.99 -9.73
C ASP A 99 -10.46 -32.56 -9.03
N VAL A 100 -9.58 -31.87 -9.75
CA VAL A 100 -8.35 -31.31 -9.18
C VAL A 100 -8.65 -30.16 -8.22
N THR A 101 -9.52 -29.21 -8.58
CA THR A 101 -9.86 -28.10 -7.68
C THR A 101 -10.53 -28.61 -6.40
N ASP A 102 -11.44 -29.58 -6.51
CA ASP A 102 -12.15 -30.15 -5.36
C ASP A 102 -11.18 -30.92 -4.43
N ALA A 103 -10.19 -31.62 -5.00
CA ALA A 103 -9.14 -32.30 -4.23
C ALA A 103 -8.24 -31.31 -3.48
N ILE A 104 -7.85 -30.20 -4.13
CA ILE A 104 -7.04 -29.15 -3.49
C ILE A 104 -7.84 -28.49 -2.36
N GLU A 105 -9.10 -28.14 -2.58
CA GLU A 105 -9.94 -27.50 -1.56
C GLU A 105 -10.18 -28.41 -0.34
N SER A 106 -10.27 -29.73 -0.54
CA SER A 106 -10.49 -30.69 0.54
C SER A 106 -9.23 -31.04 1.33
N GLN A 107 -8.06 -31.08 0.69
CA GLN A 107 -6.80 -31.47 1.33
C GLN A 107 -5.95 -30.29 1.81
N ASN A 108 -6.07 -29.12 1.17
CA ASN A 108 -5.45 -27.87 1.60
C ASN A 108 -6.41 -27.03 2.45
N ALA A 109 -6.98 -27.64 3.48
CA ALA A 109 -7.91 -26.98 4.40
C ALA A 109 -7.37 -26.98 5.83
N GLN A 110 -7.46 -25.82 6.49
CA GLN A 110 -7.15 -25.73 7.91
C GLN A 110 -8.37 -26.16 8.73
N ILE A 111 -8.32 -27.37 9.30
CA ILE A 111 -9.43 -27.93 10.07
C ILE A 111 -9.19 -27.70 11.56
N ALA A 112 -10.17 -27.08 12.24
CA ALA A 112 -10.16 -26.96 13.69
C ALA A 112 -10.67 -28.26 14.33
N VAL A 113 -9.76 -29.03 14.93
CA VAL A 113 -10.10 -30.33 15.57
C VAL A 113 -10.42 -30.17 17.07
N GLY A 114 -10.21 -28.99 17.64
CA GLY A 114 -10.58 -28.65 19.01
C GLY A 114 -9.44 -28.90 20.00
N GLN A 115 -9.77 -29.35 21.20
CA GLN A 115 -8.81 -29.51 22.29
C GLN A 115 -9.15 -30.72 23.18
N LEU A 116 -8.12 -31.46 23.58
CA LEU A 116 -8.18 -32.49 24.61
C LEU A 116 -8.53 -31.83 25.95
N GLY A 117 -9.53 -32.36 26.66
CA GLY A 117 -9.99 -31.78 27.93
C GLY A 117 -10.69 -30.43 27.77
N GLY A 118 -11.29 -30.16 26.60
CA GLY A 118 -12.14 -28.99 26.39
C GLY A 118 -13.42 -29.02 27.23
N THR A 119 -13.96 -27.86 27.56
CA THR A 119 -15.19 -27.72 28.33
C THR A 119 -16.41 -28.13 27.50
N PRO A 120 -17.40 -28.87 28.06
CA PRO A 120 -17.43 -29.42 29.42
C PRO A 120 -16.54 -30.67 29.58
N SER A 121 -15.66 -30.64 30.57
CA SER A 121 -14.72 -31.74 30.87
C SER A 121 -15.24 -32.60 32.03
N VAL A 122 -14.80 -33.85 32.09
CA VAL A 122 -15.05 -34.74 33.24
C VAL A 122 -14.40 -34.21 34.52
N ASP A 123 -15.00 -34.51 35.67
CA ASP A 123 -14.44 -34.14 36.99
C ASP A 123 -13.02 -34.73 37.16
N LYS A 124 -12.08 -33.88 37.60
CA LYS A 124 -10.63 -34.17 37.75
C LYS A 124 -9.82 -34.28 36.44
N GLN A 125 -10.30 -33.76 35.31
CA GLN A 125 -9.47 -33.65 34.10
C GLN A 125 -8.27 -32.71 34.33
N ALA A 126 -7.05 -33.27 34.33
CA ALA A 126 -5.81 -32.53 34.58
C ALA A 126 -5.10 -32.03 33.31
N LEU A 127 -5.46 -32.57 32.14
CA LEU A 127 -4.83 -32.23 30.85
C LEU A 127 -5.81 -31.42 29.99
N ASN A 128 -5.39 -30.21 29.62
CA ASN A 128 -6.00 -29.42 28.56
C ASN A 128 -4.94 -29.13 27.49
N ALA A 129 -5.17 -29.57 26.26
CA ALA A 129 -4.21 -29.40 25.16
C ALA A 129 -4.95 -29.20 23.83
N THR A 130 -4.56 -28.17 23.08
CA THR A 130 -5.10 -27.94 21.73
C THR A 130 -4.63 -29.03 20.78
N ILE A 131 -5.56 -29.58 20.00
CA ILE A 131 -5.26 -30.56 18.96
C ILE A 131 -4.97 -29.78 17.68
N ASN A 132 -3.71 -29.80 17.25
CA ASN A 132 -3.32 -29.29 15.93
C ASN A 132 -3.57 -30.39 14.90
N ALA A 133 -4.38 -30.09 13.89
CA ALA A 133 -4.63 -30.98 12.76
C ALA A 133 -3.87 -30.50 11.52
N GLN A 134 -4.21 -31.07 10.36
CA GLN A 134 -3.64 -30.72 9.06
C GLN A 134 -3.56 -29.20 8.90
N SER A 135 -2.33 -28.68 8.73
CA SER A 135 -2.07 -27.30 8.35
C SER A 135 -2.18 -27.14 6.83
N LEU A 136 -2.32 -25.89 6.38
CA LEU A 136 -2.21 -25.59 4.94
C LEU A 136 -0.88 -26.12 4.38
N LEU A 137 -0.93 -26.61 3.15
CA LEU A 137 0.23 -27.06 2.39
C LEU A 137 1.09 -25.84 2.03
N GLN A 138 2.41 -26.00 2.12
CA GLN A 138 3.36 -24.90 1.95
C GLN A 138 4.36 -25.14 0.82
N THR A 139 4.74 -26.40 0.58
CA THR A 139 5.79 -26.73 -0.40
C THR A 139 5.19 -27.29 -1.70
N PRO A 140 5.84 -27.10 -2.86
CA PRO A 140 5.41 -27.71 -4.11
C PRO A 140 5.29 -29.24 -4.01
N ASP A 141 6.17 -29.89 -3.26
CA ASP A 141 6.12 -31.35 -3.05
C ASP A 141 4.85 -31.79 -2.33
N GLN A 142 4.46 -31.08 -1.27
CA GLN A 142 3.20 -31.34 -0.56
C GLN A 142 1.98 -31.19 -1.47
N PHE A 143 2.01 -30.25 -2.42
CA PHE A 143 0.95 -30.12 -3.41
C PHE A 143 0.98 -31.24 -4.44
N ARG A 144 2.17 -31.72 -4.86
CA ARG A 144 2.29 -32.86 -5.79
C ARG A 144 1.71 -34.14 -5.19
N ASP A 145 1.86 -34.33 -3.88
CA ASP A 145 1.39 -35.49 -3.14
C ASP A 145 -0.14 -35.49 -2.88
N ILE A 146 -0.89 -34.48 -3.35
CA ILE A 146 -2.35 -34.46 -3.22
C ILE A 146 -2.94 -35.63 -3.99
N THR A 147 -3.58 -36.56 -3.27
CA THR A 147 -4.25 -37.71 -3.87
C THR A 147 -5.52 -37.26 -4.58
N LEU A 148 -5.60 -37.49 -5.90
CA LEU A 148 -6.76 -37.13 -6.68
C LEU A 148 -7.77 -38.28 -6.81
N ARG A 149 -7.26 -39.51 -6.96
CA ARG A 149 -8.09 -40.71 -7.13
C ARG A 149 -7.31 -41.95 -6.72
N VAL A 150 -8.02 -42.94 -6.18
CA VAL A 150 -7.52 -44.31 -6.00
C VAL A 150 -8.20 -45.23 -7.00
N ASN A 151 -7.42 -45.98 -7.77
CA ASN A 151 -7.89 -46.92 -8.77
C ASN A 151 -8.26 -48.27 -8.13
N GLN A 152 -8.98 -49.10 -8.87
CA GLN A 152 -9.47 -50.40 -8.38
C GLN A 152 -8.33 -51.41 -8.10
N ASP A 153 -7.17 -51.21 -8.71
CA ASP A 153 -5.95 -51.99 -8.51
C ASP A 153 -5.13 -51.55 -7.28
N GLY A 154 -5.58 -50.51 -6.57
CA GLY A 154 -4.89 -49.92 -5.42
C GLY A 154 -3.83 -48.88 -5.78
N SER A 155 -3.64 -48.57 -7.07
CA SER A 155 -2.79 -47.46 -7.48
C SER A 155 -3.47 -46.12 -7.17
N GLU A 156 -2.71 -45.13 -6.72
CA GLU A 156 -3.20 -43.77 -6.54
C GLU A 156 -2.70 -42.85 -7.66
N VAL A 157 -3.53 -41.89 -8.04
CA VAL A 157 -3.19 -40.81 -8.96
C VAL A 157 -3.02 -39.55 -8.13
N THR A 158 -1.83 -38.98 -8.19
CA THR A 158 -1.48 -37.76 -7.45
C THR A 158 -1.54 -36.53 -8.35
N LEU A 159 -1.52 -35.33 -7.75
CA LEU A 159 -1.45 -34.10 -8.52
C LEU A 159 -0.17 -34.00 -9.36
N GLY A 160 0.94 -34.53 -8.85
CA GLY A 160 2.21 -34.59 -9.58
C GLY A 160 2.15 -35.42 -10.87
N ASP A 161 1.25 -36.41 -10.93
CA ASP A 161 1.06 -37.22 -12.14
C ASP A 161 0.39 -36.43 -13.25
N VAL A 162 -0.56 -35.55 -12.92
CA VAL A 162 -1.41 -34.84 -13.90
C VAL A 162 -1.07 -33.37 -14.09
N ALA A 163 -0.19 -32.79 -13.27
CA ALA A 163 0.14 -31.37 -13.31
C ALA A 163 1.60 -31.09 -12.90
N SER A 164 2.16 -30.01 -13.44
CA SER A 164 3.43 -29.46 -12.95
C SER A 164 3.15 -28.43 -11.85
N VAL A 165 3.67 -28.68 -10.65
CA VAL A 165 3.50 -27.79 -9.50
C VAL A 165 4.80 -27.05 -9.25
N GLU A 166 4.76 -25.72 -9.14
CA GLU A 166 5.93 -24.88 -8.83
C GLU A 166 5.53 -23.62 -8.06
N MET A 167 6.50 -23.00 -7.36
CA MET A 167 6.31 -21.65 -6.84
C MET A 167 6.60 -20.65 -7.96
N GLY A 168 5.58 -19.89 -8.36
CA GLY A 168 5.70 -18.90 -9.43
C GLY A 168 5.05 -17.57 -9.05
N ALA A 169 5.01 -16.63 -9.99
CA ALA A 169 4.37 -15.33 -9.77
C ALA A 169 2.86 -15.47 -9.66
N GLU A 170 2.17 -14.80 -8.73
CA GLU A 170 0.69 -14.70 -8.74
C GLU A 170 0.17 -14.03 -10.02
N LYS A 171 0.91 -13.08 -10.59
CA LYS A 171 0.58 -12.39 -11.85
C LYS A 171 1.81 -12.23 -12.72
N TYR A 172 1.69 -12.59 -14.00
CA TYR A 172 2.78 -12.51 -14.97
C TYR A 172 2.70 -11.25 -15.86
N ASP A 173 1.74 -10.36 -15.60
CA ASP A 173 1.37 -9.24 -16.48
C ASP A 173 2.42 -8.11 -16.54
N TYR A 174 3.32 -8.05 -15.55
CA TYR A 174 4.31 -6.99 -15.45
C TYR A 174 5.71 -7.50 -15.76
N LEU A 175 6.37 -6.88 -16.74
CA LEU A 175 7.80 -7.06 -16.98
C LEU A 175 8.58 -5.81 -16.52
N SER A 176 8.94 -5.80 -15.23
CA SER A 176 9.73 -4.74 -14.62
C SER A 176 11.24 -4.94 -14.82
N ARG A 177 11.92 -3.89 -15.28
CA ARG A 177 13.38 -3.83 -15.41
C ARG A 177 13.88 -2.45 -15.03
N TYR A 178 15.03 -2.39 -14.38
CA TYR A 178 15.72 -1.12 -14.08
C TYR A 178 17.12 -1.18 -14.67
N ASN A 179 17.47 -0.22 -15.53
CA ASN A 179 18.75 -0.20 -16.25
C ASN A 179 19.11 -1.54 -16.94
N ARG A 180 18.11 -2.22 -17.52
CA ARG A 180 18.18 -3.56 -18.16
C ARG A 180 18.37 -4.75 -17.21
N GLN A 181 18.48 -4.53 -15.91
CA GLN A 181 18.51 -5.58 -14.90
C GLN A 181 17.08 -5.98 -14.48
N ALA A 182 16.91 -7.23 -14.06
CA ALA A 182 15.66 -7.70 -13.47
C ALA A 182 15.37 -6.87 -12.22
N ALA A 183 14.14 -6.35 -12.12
CA ALA A 183 13.75 -5.48 -11.02
C ALA A 183 12.29 -5.70 -10.65
N SER A 184 11.93 -5.40 -9.41
CA SER A 184 10.55 -5.10 -9.01
C SER A 184 10.45 -3.61 -8.67
N GLY A 185 9.24 -3.07 -8.58
CA GLY A 185 9.06 -1.68 -8.20
C GLY A 185 7.80 -1.42 -7.41
N LEU A 186 7.80 -0.30 -6.69
CA LEU A 186 6.64 0.22 -5.98
C LEU A 186 6.41 1.67 -6.42
N GLY A 187 5.23 1.93 -6.98
CA GLY A 187 4.74 3.28 -7.28
C GLY A 187 3.92 3.78 -6.10
N ILE A 188 4.33 4.88 -5.48
CA ILE A 188 3.68 5.44 -4.30
C ILE A 188 2.83 6.62 -4.72
N LYS A 189 1.55 6.58 -4.34
CA LYS A 189 0.59 7.64 -4.56
C LYS A 189 0.31 8.40 -3.27
N LEU A 190 0.11 9.71 -3.41
CA LEU A 190 -0.16 10.61 -2.29
C LEU A 190 -1.60 10.45 -1.80
N ALA A 191 -1.77 10.42 -0.47
CA ALA A 191 -3.09 10.51 0.14
C ALA A 191 -3.71 11.90 -0.10
N SER A 192 -5.02 11.95 -0.30
CA SER A 192 -5.76 13.20 -0.49
C SER A 192 -5.49 14.19 0.67
N GLY A 193 -4.84 15.32 0.37
CA GLY A 193 -4.56 16.38 1.33
C GLY A 193 -3.26 16.22 2.12
N ALA A 194 -2.45 15.19 1.82
CA ALA A 194 -1.10 15.05 2.37
C ALA A 194 -0.10 15.98 1.65
N ASN A 195 1.04 16.22 2.29
CA ASN A 195 2.14 16.99 1.70
C ASN A 195 3.11 16.05 0.98
N GLU A 196 3.36 16.30 -0.30
CA GLU A 196 4.20 15.46 -1.15
C GLU A 196 5.65 15.34 -0.67
N MET A 197 6.31 16.47 -0.37
CA MET A 197 7.70 16.48 0.10
C MET A 197 7.85 15.77 1.45
N ALA A 198 7.00 16.11 2.42
CA ALA A 198 7.05 15.48 3.74
C ALA A 198 6.75 13.97 3.67
N THR A 199 5.88 13.55 2.74
CA THR A 199 5.57 12.13 2.54
C THR A 199 6.76 11.41 1.92
N ALA A 200 7.38 11.96 0.88
CA ALA A 200 8.55 11.34 0.25
C ALA A 200 9.71 11.19 1.24
N GLU A 201 10.00 12.20 2.05
CA GLU A 201 11.03 12.13 3.09
C GLU A 201 10.74 11.02 4.12
N ARG A 202 9.47 10.89 4.56
CA ARG A 202 9.07 9.82 5.50
C ARG A 202 9.17 8.44 4.87
N VAL A 203 8.79 8.30 3.60
CA VAL A 203 8.93 7.04 2.87
C VAL A 203 10.39 6.66 2.73
N ILE A 204 11.25 7.58 2.30
CA ILE A 204 12.69 7.33 2.15
C ILE A 204 13.31 6.99 3.51
N THR A 205 12.94 7.70 4.57
CA THR A 205 13.38 7.40 5.94
C THR A 205 12.97 5.99 6.35
N ARG A 206 11.71 5.62 6.14
CA ARG A 206 11.22 4.27 6.45
C ARG A 206 11.90 3.21 5.60
N LEU A 207 12.18 3.50 4.33
CA LEU A 207 12.88 2.60 3.43
C LEU A 207 14.34 2.38 3.84
N ASN A 208 15.02 3.41 4.34
CA ASN A 208 16.37 3.31 4.91
C ASN A 208 16.41 2.44 6.19
N GLU A 209 15.35 2.45 6.99
CA GLU A 209 15.22 1.55 8.13
C GLU A 209 15.02 0.11 7.66
N LEU A 210 14.15 -0.10 6.66
CA LEU A 210 13.86 -1.41 6.10
C LEU A 210 15.05 -2.01 5.33
N SER A 211 15.87 -1.18 4.69
CA SER A 211 17.02 -1.64 3.91
C SER A 211 18.08 -2.36 4.74
N GLN A 212 18.07 -2.18 6.07
CA GLN A 212 18.96 -2.93 6.98
C GLN A 212 18.59 -4.42 7.08
N TYR A 213 17.36 -4.78 6.74
CA TYR A 213 16.85 -6.15 6.78
C TYR A 213 16.79 -6.80 5.41
N PHE A 214 17.30 -6.12 4.37
CA PHE A 214 17.29 -6.65 3.03
C PHE A 214 18.23 -7.86 2.92
N PRO A 215 17.83 -8.88 2.14
CA PRO A 215 18.72 -9.99 1.85
C PRO A 215 19.97 -9.48 1.13
N HIS A 216 21.07 -10.23 1.27
CA HIS A 216 22.32 -9.91 0.60
C HIS A 216 22.10 -9.72 -0.91
N GLY A 217 22.64 -8.64 -1.46
CA GLY A 217 22.54 -8.32 -2.87
C GLY A 217 21.36 -7.43 -3.26
N LEU A 218 20.31 -7.30 -2.44
CA LEU A 218 19.17 -6.46 -2.76
C LEU A 218 19.42 -4.98 -2.42
N GLU A 219 19.28 -4.12 -3.42
CA GLU A 219 19.36 -2.67 -3.26
C GLU A 219 18.10 -2.00 -3.83
N TYR A 220 17.66 -0.91 -3.19
CA TYR A 220 16.61 -0.06 -3.76
C TYR A 220 17.24 1.15 -4.47
N LYS A 221 16.58 1.63 -5.52
CA LYS A 221 16.91 2.83 -6.29
C LYS A 221 15.64 3.66 -6.45
N ILE A 222 15.79 4.97 -6.46
CA ILE A 222 14.70 5.89 -6.78
C ILE A 222 14.68 6.01 -8.30
N ALA A 223 13.64 5.46 -8.94
CA ALA A 223 13.49 5.48 -10.40
C ALA A 223 12.83 6.78 -10.87
N TYR A 224 11.89 7.31 -10.09
CA TYR A 224 11.19 8.55 -10.38
C TYR A 224 10.79 9.25 -9.09
N GLU A 225 11.00 10.55 -9.01
CA GLU A 225 10.60 11.39 -7.88
C GLU A 225 10.26 12.81 -8.36
N THR A 226 9.17 13.38 -7.84
CA THR A 226 8.71 14.75 -8.13
C THR A 226 9.31 15.80 -7.18
N THR A 227 9.67 15.43 -5.95
CA THR A 227 10.05 16.37 -4.89
C THR A 227 11.35 17.13 -5.17
N SER A 228 12.32 16.47 -5.81
CA SER A 228 13.62 17.06 -6.17
C SER A 228 13.46 18.29 -7.08
N PHE A 229 12.50 18.24 -8.01
CA PHE A 229 12.18 19.36 -8.90
C PHE A 229 11.54 20.54 -8.14
N VAL A 230 10.62 20.25 -7.23
CA VAL A 230 9.94 21.27 -6.39
C VAL A 230 10.95 21.93 -5.45
N LYS A 231 11.85 21.15 -4.83
CA LYS A 231 12.89 21.64 -3.93
C LYS A 231 13.86 22.58 -4.63
N ALA A 232 14.31 22.23 -5.84
CA ALA A 232 15.17 23.09 -6.63
C ALA A 232 14.49 24.43 -6.96
N SER A 233 13.23 24.37 -7.42
CA SER A 233 12.43 25.56 -7.75
C SER A 233 12.25 26.51 -6.56
N ILE A 234 11.96 25.98 -5.36
CA ILE A 234 11.84 26.80 -4.15
C ILE A 234 13.19 27.43 -3.78
N THR A 235 14.28 26.67 -3.88
CA THR A 235 15.62 27.17 -3.55
C THR A 235 16.01 28.34 -4.46
N ASP A 236 15.72 28.23 -5.76
CA ASP A 236 15.98 29.30 -6.73
C ASP A 236 15.11 30.54 -6.47
N VAL A 237 13.84 30.37 -6.11
CA VAL A 237 12.95 31.48 -5.74
C VAL A 237 13.45 32.17 -4.47
N VAL A 238 13.90 31.42 -3.46
CA VAL A 238 14.47 32.01 -2.23
C VAL A 238 15.77 32.75 -2.53
N LYS A 239 16.64 32.18 -3.37
CA LYS A 239 17.87 32.83 -3.79
C LYS A 239 17.60 34.16 -4.51
N THR A 240 16.71 34.15 -5.49
CA THR A 240 16.32 35.37 -6.23
C THR A 240 15.64 36.41 -5.32
N LEU A 241 14.87 35.98 -4.32
CA LEU A 241 14.31 36.88 -3.31
C LEU A 241 15.41 37.56 -2.48
N ILE A 242 16.40 36.80 -2.01
CA ILE A 242 17.53 37.35 -1.25
C ILE A 242 18.35 38.31 -2.11
N GLU A 243 18.62 37.96 -3.36
CA GLU A 243 19.31 38.83 -4.33
C GLU A 243 18.53 40.13 -4.57
N ALA A 244 17.21 40.05 -4.77
CA ALA A 244 16.36 41.22 -4.95
C ALA A 244 16.37 42.14 -3.72
N ILE A 245 16.27 41.57 -2.51
CA ILE A 245 16.37 42.33 -1.25
C ILE A 245 17.74 43.03 -1.16
N ALA A 246 18.83 42.30 -1.42
CA ALA A 246 20.18 42.86 -1.38
C ALA A 246 20.39 43.99 -2.41
N LEU A 247 19.86 43.84 -3.62
CA LEU A 247 19.91 44.88 -4.65
C LEU A 247 19.11 46.13 -4.26
N VAL A 248 17.92 45.97 -3.65
CA VAL A 248 17.14 47.10 -3.14
C VAL A 248 17.91 47.85 -2.05
N PHE A 249 18.51 47.13 -1.10
CA PHE A 249 19.36 47.75 -0.07
C PHE A 249 20.54 48.51 -0.67
N LEU A 250 21.19 47.94 -1.70
CA LEU A 250 22.32 48.57 -2.38
C LEU A 250 21.91 49.84 -3.12
N VAL A 251 20.78 49.82 -3.83
CA VAL A 251 20.24 50.99 -4.53
C VAL A 251 19.80 52.06 -3.54
N MET A 252 19.08 51.70 -2.48
CA MET A 252 18.69 52.64 -1.42
C MET A 252 19.92 53.28 -0.77
N TYR A 253 20.97 52.51 -0.49
CA TYR A 253 22.23 53.01 0.04
C TYR A 253 22.92 54.00 -0.91
N LEU A 254 22.89 53.73 -2.23
CA LEU A 254 23.49 54.61 -3.24
C LEU A 254 22.76 55.96 -3.36
N PHE A 255 21.43 55.99 -3.25
CA PHE A 255 20.66 57.24 -3.27
C PHE A 255 20.71 58.02 -1.94
N LEU A 256 20.82 57.32 -0.81
CA LEU A 256 20.92 57.90 0.52
C LEU A 256 22.38 58.21 0.91
N GLN A 257 23.20 58.78 0.01
CA GLN A 257 24.61 59.19 0.25
C GLN A 257 24.87 60.10 1.49
N LYS A 258 23.86 60.38 2.33
CA LYS A 258 23.99 60.84 3.70
C LYS A 258 23.19 59.91 4.64
N LEU A 259 23.88 59.33 5.64
CA LEU A 259 23.26 58.67 6.80
C LEU A 259 21.99 59.43 7.24
N PRO A 260 20.81 58.79 7.35
CA PRO A 260 19.65 59.46 7.91
C PRO A 260 19.94 59.74 9.38
N ARG A 261 20.13 61.02 9.70
CA ARG A 261 20.32 61.52 11.06
C ARG A 261 19.02 61.58 11.87
N HIS A 262 18.10 60.65 11.62
CA HIS A 262 16.82 60.56 12.33
C HIS A 262 16.45 59.09 12.55
N ALA A 263 17.19 58.45 13.46
CA ALA A 263 16.60 57.45 14.32
C ALA A 263 15.85 58.22 15.42
N ASP A 264 14.55 58.46 15.20
CA ASP A 264 13.64 58.84 16.27
C ASP A 264 13.07 57.53 16.84
N PRO A 265 13.34 57.15 18.10
CA PRO A 265 12.97 55.83 18.63
C PRO A 265 11.46 55.62 18.81
N ASP A 266 10.63 56.66 18.71
CA ASP A 266 9.27 56.63 19.28
C ASP A 266 8.11 56.68 18.28
N HIS A 267 8.32 56.42 16.98
CA HIS A 267 7.23 56.41 16.00
C HIS A 267 7.07 55.13 15.19
N CYS A 268 6.98 53.99 15.88
CA CYS A 268 6.44 52.76 15.30
C CYS A 268 5.07 52.46 15.92
N ARG A 269 3.98 53.00 15.35
CA ARG A 269 2.63 52.50 15.63
C ARG A 269 2.49 51.09 15.04
N PRO A 270 2.17 50.05 15.82
CA PRO A 270 1.94 48.72 15.28
C PRO A 270 0.54 48.71 14.63
N GLY A 271 0.48 48.76 13.31
CA GLY A 271 -0.79 48.74 12.61
C GLY A 271 -0.68 48.29 11.16
N ARG A 272 -1.20 47.08 10.89
CA ARG A 272 -1.56 46.51 9.57
C ARG A 272 -0.48 45.87 8.69
N LEU A 273 0.24 44.88 9.20
CA LEU A 273 0.73 43.79 8.33
C LEU A 273 0.25 42.39 8.72
N ASN A 274 -0.44 42.24 9.85
CA ASN A 274 -1.00 40.94 10.28
C ASN A 274 -2.39 40.63 9.67
N GLY A 275 -2.88 41.43 8.73
CA GLY A 275 -4.22 41.27 8.12
C GLY A 275 -4.26 40.27 6.96
N HIS A 276 -3.26 40.28 6.08
CA HIS A 276 -3.29 39.46 4.87
C HIS A 276 -2.97 37.98 5.11
N LEU A 277 -2.08 37.67 6.08
CA LEU A 277 -1.78 36.28 6.44
C LEU A 277 -2.89 35.66 7.34
N ARG A 278 -3.64 36.48 8.07
CA ARG A 278 -4.83 36.02 8.81
C ARG A 278 -6.05 35.76 7.92
N GLY A 279 -6.20 36.49 6.82
CA GLY A 279 -7.28 36.26 5.86
C GLY A 279 -7.24 34.88 5.20
N ALA A 280 -6.04 34.38 4.87
CA ALA A 280 -5.86 33.05 4.31
C ALA A 280 -6.11 31.92 5.33
N LEU A 281 -5.91 32.17 6.62
CA LEU A 281 -6.19 31.21 7.69
C LEU A 281 -7.69 31.18 8.07
N TYR A 282 -8.40 32.31 7.94
CA TYR A 282 -9.84 32.40 8.23
C TYR A 282 -10.72 31.81 7.14
N LEU A 283 -10.31 31.86 5.88
CA LEU A 283 -11.11 31.34 4.75
C LEU A 283 -11.21 29.80 4.70
N ARG A 284 -10.53 29.07 5.59
CA ARG A 284 -10.64 27.60 5.68
C ARG A 284 -11.55 27.11 6.81
N LEU A 285 -12.14 28.02 7.60
CA LEU A 285 -13.00 27.69 8.74
C LEU A 285 -14.51 27.90 8.50
N GLN A 286 -14.93 28.35 7.31
CA GLN A 286 -16.37 28.56 6.98
C GLN A 286 -17.00 27.51 6.04
N HIS A 287 -16.32 26.38 5.77
CA HIS A 287 -16.86 25.30 4.93
C HIS A 287 -17.13 23.99 5.68
N GLN A 288 -17.57 24.08 6.93
CA GLN A 288 -18.30 23.01 7.61
C GLN A 288 -19.70 23.53 7.99
N HIS A 289 -20.66 23.20 7.12
CA HIS A 289 -22.12 23.19 7.34
C HIS A 289 -22.49 22.38 8.61
N PRO A 290 -23.67 22.57 9.25
CA PRO A 290 -24.95 22.50 8.55
C PRO A 290 -26.06 23.49 8.95
N ASP A 291 -27.01 23.54 8.03
CA ASP A 291 -28.40 23.96 8.18
C ASP A 291 -29.04 23.34 9.44
N ASP A 292 -29.79 24.13 10.20
CA ASP A 292 -31.13 23.71 10.68
C ASP A 292 -31.89 24.80 11.46
N VAL A 293 -33.15 24.95 11.05
CA VAL A 293 -34.35 25.42 11.77
C VAL A 293 -34.63 26.93 11.91
N CYS A 294 -35.62 27.32 11.12
CA CYS A 294 -36.37 28.57 11.09
C CYS A 294 -37.15 28.90 12.37
N HIS A 295 -37.38 30.21 12.53
CA HIS A 295 -38.33 30.86 13.43
C HIS A 295 -39.73 30.23 13.49
N GLY A 296 -40.24 30.05 14.71
CA GLY A 296 -41.66 30.04 15.03
C GLY A 296 -41.95 31.08 16.11
N ALA A 297 -42.43 32.26 15.70
CA ALA A 297 -42.91 33.30 16.59
C ALA A 297 -44.29 32.91 17.14
N GLY A 298 -44.48 33.03 18.45
CA GLY A 298 -45.73 32.72 19.13
C GLY A 298 -45.79 33.36 20.51
N ASP A 299 -45.74 34.69 20.57
CA ASP A 299 -46.09 35.48 21.75
C ASP A 299 -47.54 35.96 21.63
N ARG A 300 -48.39 35.54 22.58
CA ARG A 300 -49.44 36.38 23.21
C ARG A 300 -49.90 35.76 24.54
N PRO A 301 -49.82 36.50 25.66
CA PRO A 301 -50.62 36.22 26.85
C PRO A 301 -51.78 37.22 27.02
N ALA A 302 -52.78 36.74 27.77
CA ALA A 302 -53.80 37.46 28.55
C ALA A 302 -54.86 38.32 27.83
N GLY A 303 -56.13 37.96 28.04
CA GLY A 303 -57.34 38.68 27.65
C GLY A 303 -58.52 37.73 27.48
#